data_AF-N1W6Y8-F1
#
_entry.id   AF-N1W6Y8-F1
#
_cell.length_a   1.000
_cell.length_b   1.000
_cell.length_c   1.000
_cell.angle_alpha   90.00
_cell.angle_beta   90.00
_cell.angle_gamma   90.00
#
_symmetry.space_group_name_H-M   'P 1'
#
loop_
_entity.id
_entity.type
_entity.pdbx_description
1 polymer ?
#
loop_
_entity_poly.entity_id
_entity_poly.type
_entity_poly.pdbx_seq_one_letter_code
_entity_poly.pdbx_strand_id
1 'polypeptide(L)'
;MIRYSFIPFLVLVLYCSDKSFNNACDIKSESYMNSVILFNLLGEGKNNCTTGMIEFFPTVVALSSKKGVVSEGGGSLLLGSTTPFSVSLKEKPESQVEIQLVVSNPTYAQVSPTTLSFNANNWSVSQDIQITGVNDSLLNGTREFRVILIPTSADTKLDLNPAEIQMQILDNEKKMFFSSNSYQGGAFGGVSGADVICATNPNCPLGSLCKAVIINGTSRIASVTANLGDGQVDWVLNPNTHYYRTDGVTLISNTNSTALLQIPFSNVIDSNVTGSWIGSASGWVYGPNHCQNWSDNTNFYTGNSFRTLNTDITFFGGNFSCNVPYYLLCTEN
;
A
#
# COMPACT_ATOMS: atom_id res chain seq x y z
N MET A 1 30.24 -99.77 -7.04
CA MET A 1 31.05 -98.59 -7.35
C MET A 1 30.18 -97.61 -8.14
N ILE A 2 29.88 -96.46 -7.54
CA ILE A 2 28.89 -95.49 -7.99
C ILE A 2 29.54 -94.55 -9.03
N ARG A 3 28.93 -94.40 -10.20
CA ARG A 3 29.30 -93.40 -11.23
C ARG A 3 28.61 -92.08 -10.91
N TYR A 4 29.37 -90.99 -10.72
CA TYR A 4 28.83 -89.64 -10.59
C TYR A 4 28.77 -88.95 -11.96
N SER A 5 27.59 -88.43 -12.32
CA SER A 5 27.40 -87.51 -13.45
C SER A 5 27.81 -86.09 -13.06
N PHE A 6 28.61 -85.44 -13.90
CA PHE A 6 28.89 -84.00 -13.82
C PHE A 6 27.84 -83.23 -14.64
N ILE A 7 27.15 -82.28 -14.02
CA ILE A 7 26.28 -81.30 -14.70
C ILE A 7 26.98 -79.94 -14.61
N PRO A 8 27.20 -79.21 -15.72
CA PRO A 8 27.81 -77.89 -15.66
C PRO A 8 26.76 -76.84 -15.28
N PHE A 9 27.08 -76.00 -14.31
CA PHE A 9 26.24 -74.89 -13.87
C PHE A 9 26.49 -73.68 -14.78
N LEU A 10 25.49 -73.30 -15.58
CA LEU A 10 25.53 -72.12 -16.44
C LEU A 10 25.23 -70.88 -15.59
N VAL A 11 26.21 -70.00 -15.38
CA VAL A 11 26.02 -68.72 -14.69
C VAL A 11 25.56 -67.67 -15.71
N LEU A 12 24.28 -67.29 -15.64
CA LEU A 12 23.73 -66.13 -16.35
C LEU A 12 24.12 -64.85 -15.60
N VAL A 13 24.93 -64.00 -16.22
CA VAL A 13 25.18 -62.63 -15.76
C VAL A 13 24.06 -61.74 -16.29
N LEU A 14 23.15 -61.31 -15.41
CA LEU A 14 22.12 -60.33 -15.74
C LEU A 14 22.74 -58.92 -15.72
N TYR A 15 22.90 -58.32 -16.90
CA TYR A 15 23.14 -56.89 -17.04
C TYR A 15 21.81 -56.16 -16.75
N CYS A 16 21.75 -55.40 -15.65
CA CYS A 16 20.69 -54.42 -15.44
C CYS A 16 21.11 -53.12 -16.13
N SER A 17 20.40 -52.73 -17.19
CA SER A 17 20.43 -51.34 -17.64
C SER A 17 19.39 -50.57 -16.84
N ASP A 18 19.76 -49.39 -16.33
CA ASP A 18 18.81 -48.48 -15.68
C ASP A 18 17.73 -48.09 -16.72
N LYS A 19 16.59 -48.77 -16.68
CA LYS A 19 15.42 -48.36 -17.45
C LYS A 19 14.85 -47.14 -16.76
N SER A 20 15.05 -45.96 -17.34
CA SER A 20 14.29 -44.78 -16.95
C SER A 20 12.84 -45.01 -17.33
N PHE A 21 11.93 -44.92 -16.37
CA PHE A 21 10.51 -44.97 -16.64
C PHE A 21 10.09 -43.56 -17.05
N ASN A 22 9.55 -43.36 -18.26
CA ASN A 22 9.12 -42.03 -18.69
C ASN A 22 7.85 -41.59 -17.94
N ASN A 23 8.00 -41.13 -16.69
CA ASN A 23 6.90 -40.73 -15.82
C ASN A 23 7.31 -39.55 -14.92
N ALA A 24 6.31 -38.89 -14.32
CA ALA A 24 6.50 -37.66 -13.54
C ALA A 24 7.35 -37.83 -12.25
N CYS A 25 7.74 -39.05 -11.87
CA CYS A 25 8.59 -39.32 -10.71
C CYS A 25 10.02 -39.74 -11.06
N ASP A 26 10.33 -39.92 -12.34
CA ASP A 26 11.69 -40.22 -12.79
C ASP A 26 12.38 -38.93 -13.21
N ILE A 27 13.28 -38.43 -12.36
CA ILE A 27 14.02 -37.17 -12.57
C ILE A 27 14.82 -37.12 -13.89
N LYS A 28 15.12 -38.27 -14.50
CA LYS A 28 15.85 -38.35 -15.76
C LYS A 28 14.92 -38.39 -16.98
N SER A 29 13.61 -38.37 -16.78
CA SER A 29 12.63 -38.50 -17.86
C SER A 29 12.10 -37.15 -18.38
N GLU A 30 11.67 -37.16 -19.64
CA GLU A 30 11.04 -36.01 -20.29
C GLU A 30 9.68 -35.66 -19.63
N SER A 31 8.95 -36.68 -19.17
CA SER A 31 7.69 -36.50 -18.44
C SER A 31 7.87 -35.78 -17.11
N TYR A 32 8.98 -36.02 -16.40
CA TYR A 32 9.35 -35.24 -15.21
C TYR A 32 9.58 -33.78 -15.58
N MET A 33 10.43 -33.49 -16.58
CA MET A 33 10.69 -32.11 -17.02
C MET A 33 9.42 -31.36 -17.42
N ASN A 34 8.54 -31.99 -18.20
CA ASN A 34 7.28 -31.38 -18.63
C ASN A 34 6.33 -31.11 -17.46
N SER A 35 6.22 -32.04 -16.52
CA SER A 35 5.37 -31.86 -15.32
C SER A 35 5.89 -30.72 -14.44
N VAL A 36 7.21 -30.65 -14.28
CA VAL A 36 7.92 -29.64 -13.49
C VAL A 36 7.71 -28.24 -14.11
N ILE A 37 7.82 -28.11 -15.44
CA ILE A 37 7.52 -26.86 -16.17
C ILE A 37 6.06 -26.44 -15.97
N LEU A 38 5.12 -27.37 -16.06
CA LEU A 38 3.70 -27.09 -15.88
C LEU A 38 3.38 -26.61 -14.46
N PHE A 39 3.92 -27.27 -13.42
CA PHE A 39 3.74 -26.84 -12.03
C PHE A 39 4.30 -25.42 -11.80
N ASN A 40 5.43 -25.08 -12.43
CA ASN A 40 5.99 -23.74 -12.36
C ASN A 40 5.09 -22.68 -13.02
N LEU A 41 4.55 -22.96 -14.22
CA LEU A 41 3.58 -22.07 -14.87
C LEU A 41 2.33 -21.83 -14.02
N LEU A 42 1.99 -22.78 -13.16
CA LEU A 42 0.87 -22.72 -12.23
C LEU A 42 1.25 -22.14 -10.85
N GLY A 43 2.52 -21.79 -10.62
CA GLY A 43 3.02 -21.26 -9.34
C GLY A 43 3.09 -22.30 -8.21
N GLU A 44 3.00 -23.59 -8.53
CA GLU A 44 3.10 -24.68 -7.57
C GLU A 44 4.54 -25.20 -7.45
N GLY A 45 5.11 -25.11 -6.26
CA GLY A 45 6.51 -25.53 -6.01
C GLY A 45 6.68 -27.02 -5.70
N LYS A 46 5.61 -27.82 -5.66
CA LYS A 46 5.66 -29.22 -5.23
C LYS A 46 5.12 -30.14 -6.33
N ASN A 47 5.93 -31.09 -6.76
CA ASN A 47 5.42 -32.26 -7.48
C ASN A 47 5.22 -33.41 -6.48
N ASN A 48 4.34 -34.38 -6.78
CA ASN A 48 4.05 -35.53 -5.89
C ASN A 48 5.23 -36.51 -5.73
N CYS A 49 6.34 -36.27 -6.42
CA CYS A 49 7.46 -37.19 -6.55
C CYS A 49 8.77 -36.64 -5.96
N THR A 50 8.78 -35.37 -5.51
CA THR A 50 9.93 -34.71 -4.91
C THR A 50 9.61 -34.35 -3.47
N THR A 51 10.54 -34.65 -2.58
CA THR A 51 10.47 -34.24 -1.17
C THR A 51 10.86 -32.78 -0.95
N GLY A 52 11.21 -32.05 -2.01
CA GLY A 52 11.63 -30.64 -1.98
C GLY A 52 10.97 -29.79 -3.06
N MET A 53 11.01 -28.46 -2.86
CA MET A 53 10.59 -27.51 -3.88
C MET A 53 11.65 -27.40 -4.97
N ILE A 54 11.24 -27.45 -6.24
CA ILE A 54 12.14 -27.25 -7.37
C ILE A 54 12.23 -25.74 -7.64
N GLU A 55 13.34 -25.09 -7.25
CA GLU A 55 13.64 -23.72 -7.67
C GLU A 55 14.30 -23.77 -9.06
N PHE A 56 13.64 -23.21 -10.07
CA PHE A 56 14.15 -23.17 -11.45
C PHE A 56 15.19 -22.08 -11.69
N PHE A 57 15.20 -21.07 -10.82
CA PHE A 57 16.20 -20.03 -10.77
C PHE A 57 16.76 -20.04 -9.35
N PRO A 58 17.50 -21.10 -8.96
CA PRO A 58 18.11 -21.16 -7.65
C PRO A 58 19.02 -19.93 -7.52
N THR A 59 18.93 -19.25 -6.40
CA THR A 59 19.78 -18.11 -6.10
C THR A 59 20.43 -18.34 -4.75
N VAL A 60 21.70 -17.95 -4.64
CA VAL A 60 22.44 -17.95 -3.37
C VAL A 60 21.82 -16.97 -2.36
N VAL A 61 21.02 -16.00 -2.82
CA VAL A 61 20.42 -14.97 -1.97
C VAL A 61 19.20 -15.53 -1.21
N ALA A 62 19.20 -15.34 0.11
CA ALA A 62 18.06 -15.58 0.99
C ALA A 62 17.40 -14.25 1.37
N LEU A 63 16.07 -14.20 1.31
CA LEU A 63 15.25 -13.04 1.63
C LEU A 63 14.28 -13.37 2.76
N SER A 64 14.06 -12.43 3.68
CA SER A 64 13.03 -12.58 4.72
C SER A 64 11.61 -12.70 4.15
N SER A 65 11.35 -12.05 3.01
CA SER A 65 10.10 -12.17 2.24
C SER A 65 10.36 -11.89 0.76
N LYS A 66 9.57 -12.52 -0.13
CA LYS A 66 9.56 -12.24 -1.57
C LYS A 66 8.44 -11.26 -1.98
N LYS A 67 7.65 -10.78 -1.00
CA LYS A 67 6.57 -9.81 -1.21
C LYS A 67 6.60 -8.71 -0.15
N GLY A 68 6.22 -7.50 -0.53
CA GLY A 68 5.91 -6.46 0.43
C GLY A 68 5.12 -5.31 -0.16
N VAL A 69 4.78 -4.37 0.71
CA VAL A 69 3.95 -3.22 0.40
C VAL A 69 4.59 -2.00 1.04
N VAL A 70 4.62 -0.89 0.31
CA VAL A 70 4.85 0.46 0.82
C VAL A 70 3.65 1.32 0.44
N SER A 71 3.54 2.52 1.00
CA SER A 71 2.52 3.50 0.62
C SER A 71 3.19 4.83 0.36
N GLU A 72 2.58 5.66 -0.48
CA GLU A 72 2.92 7.08 -0.64
C GLU A 72 2.57 7.88 0.63
N GLY A 73 1.65 7.37 1.46
CA GLY A 73 1.29 7.93 2.75
C GLY A 73 2.19 7.44 3.90
N GLY A 74 2.03 8.07 5.07
CA GLY A 74 2.73 7.69 6.30
C GLY A 74 4.11 8.33 6.51
N GLY A 75 4.55 9.18 5.58
CA GLY A 75 5.78 9.96 5.69
C GLY A 75 5.55 11.46 5.55
N SER A 76 5.96 12.03 4.42
CA SER A 76 5.88 13.44 4.00
C SER A 76 5.29 13.55 2.59
N LEU A 77 5.19 14.77 2.04
CA LEU A 77 4.79 14.99 0.64
C LEU A 77 5.83 14.51 -0.40
N LEU A 78 6.98 13.99 0.03
CA LEU A 78 8.04 13.49 -0.86
C LEU A 78 8.33 12.00 -0.69
N LEU A 79 8.12 11.47 0.51
CA LEU A 79 8.43 10.09 0.87
C LEU A 79 7.27 9.54 1.68
N GLY A 80 6.86 8.32 1.38
CA GLY A 80 5.81 7.63 2.11
C GLY A 80 6.36 6.69 3.18
N SER A 81 5.71 5.54 3.33
CA SER A 81 6.05 4.54 4.34
C SER A 81 7.31 3.75 3.95
N THR A 82 7.95 3.17 4.97
CA THR A 82 9.14 2.34 4.84
C THR A 82 8.85 0.92 5.31
N THR A 83 9.32 -0.06 4.52
CA THR A 83 9.20 -1.49 4.83
C THR A 83 10.59 -2.14 4.88
N PRO A 84 10.96 -2.79 6.01
CA PRO A 84 12.24 -3.46 6.16
C PRO A 84 12.24 -4.86 5.54
N PHE A 85 13.39 -5.28 5.02
CA PHE A 85 13.68 -6.66 4.60
C PHE A 85 15.06 -7.05 5.10
N SER A 86 15.27 -8.35 5.29
CA SER A 86 16.57 -8.89 5.67
C SER A 86 17.10 -9.82 4.59
N VAL A 87 18.37 -9.65 4.25
CA VAL A 87 19.07 -10.38 3.19
C VAL A 87 20.23 -11.15 3.79
N SER A 88 20.42 -12.40 3.39
CA SER A 88 21.61 -13.19 3.69
C SER A 88 21.96 -14.11 2.52
N LEU A 89 23.01 -14.91 2.63
CA LEU A 89 23.30 -15.99 1.68
C LEU A 89 22.83 -17.34 2.25
N LYS A 90 22.40 -18.24 1.36
CA LYS A 90 22.04 -19.63 1.68
C LYS A 90 23.27 -20.51 1.90
N GLU A 91 24.40 -20.12 1.31
CA GLU A 91 25.64 -20.90 1.32
C GLU A 91 26.86 -20.02 1.60
N LYS A 92 27.90 -20.63 2.19
CA LYS A 92 29.16 -19.95 2.51
C LYS A 92 29.97 -19.73 1.23
N PRO A 93 30.33 -18.48 0.88
CA PRO A 93 31.06 -18.22 -0.35
C PRO A 93 32.58 -18.37 -0.14
N GLU A 94 33.29 -18.78 -1.20
CA GLU A 94 34.76 -18.86 -1.26
C GLU A 94 35.41 -17.53 -1.68
N SER A 95 34.64 -16.64 -2.32
CA SER A 95 35.03 -15.27 -2.68
C SER A 95 33.99 -14.26 -2.20
N GLN A 96 34.33 -12.97 -2.14
CA GLN A 96 33.37 -11.93 -1.78
C GLN A 96 32.18 -11.93 -2.75
N VAL A 97 30.97 -11.77 -2.22
CA VAL A 97 29.73 -11.61 -2.97
C VAL A 97 29.24 -10.18 -2.74
N GLU A 98 29.12 -9.42 -3.83
CA GLU A 98 28.50 -8.09 -3.81
C GLU A 98 27.10 -8.18 -4.41
N ILE A 99 26.10 -7.70 -3.68
CA ILE A 99 24.72 -7.68 -4.13
C ILE A 99 24.33 -6.23 -4.40
N GLN A 100 24.04 -5.91 -5.65
CA GLN A 100 23.46 -4.62 -6.03
C GLN A 100 21.93 -4.68 -5.93
N LEU A 101 21.31 -3.67 -5.34
CA LEU A 101 19.86 -3.53 -5.23
C LEU A 101 19.36 -2.48 -6.22
N VAL A 102 18.41 -2.85 -7.06
CA VAL A 102 17.83 -1.99 -8.10
C VAL A 102 16.32 -1.99 -7.98
N VAL A 103 15.72 -0.80 -7.89
CA VAL A 103 14.27 -0.63 -7.97
C VAL A 103 13.90 -0.54 -9.45
N SER A 104 12.95 -1.38 -9.90
CA SER A 104 12.55 -1.42 -11.32
C SER A 104 11.96 -0.10 -11.82
N ASN A 105 11.35 0.68 -10.91
CA ASN A 105 10.95 2.05 -11.17
C ASN A 105 11.33 2.96 -9.97
N PRO A 106 12.36 3.82 -10.10
CA PRO A 106 12.79 4.69 -9.01
C PRO A 106 11.81 5.83 -8.69
N THR A 107 10.80 6.08 -9.54
CA THR A 107 9.74 7.05 -9.19
C THR A 107 8.76 6.51 -8.16
N TYR A 108 8.76 5.21 -7.88
CA TYR A 108 7.85 4.59 -6.90
C TYR A 108 8.52 4.31 -5.57
N ALA A 109 9.82 4.03 -5.54
CA ALA A 109 10.49 3.72 -4.29
C ALA A 109 12.00 3.96 -4.37
N GLN A 110 12.59 4.16 -3.19
CA GLN A 110 14.03 4.13 -2.96
C GLN A 110 14.40 2.95 -2.04
N VAL A 111 15.60 2.41 -2.24
CA VAL A 111 16.14 1.32 -1.41
C VAL A 111 17.44 1.76 -0.75
N SER A 112 17.63 1.42 0.52
CA SER A 112 18.85 1.73 1.28
C SER A 112 19.25 0.57 2.21
N PRO A 113 20.53 0.13 2.19
CA PRO A 113 21.57 0.52 1.23
C PRO A 113 21.28 -0.02 -0.18
N THR A 114 21.95 0.54 -1.20
CA THR A 114 21.86 0.06 -2.60
C THR A 114 22.83 -1.08 -2.92
N THR A 115 23.74 -1.39 -2.00
CA THR A 115 24.69 -2.50 -2.12
C THR A 115 24.86 -3.20 -0.78
N LEU A 116 25.06 -4.52 -0.82
CA LEU A 116 25.42 -5.35 0.33
C LEU A 116 26.68 -6.16 -0.01
N SER A 117 27.51 -6.44 1.00
CA SER A 117 28.73 -7.23 0.84
C SER A 117 28.75 -8.40 1.81
N PHE A 118 28.94 -9.59 1.25
CA PHE A 118 29.03 -10.84 1.99
C PHE A 118 30.36 -11.55 1.70
N ASN A 119 30.90 -12.20 2.72
CA ASN A 119 32.13 -12.96 2.70
C ASN A 119 31.97 -14.22 3.58
N ALA A 120 33.02 -15.04 3.63
CA ALA A 120 33.05 -16.29 4.37
C ALA A 120 32.69 -16.20 5.88
N ASN A 121 32.76 -15.01 6.49
CA ASN A 121 32.50 -14.79 7.91
C ASN A 121 31.11 -14.20 8.21
N ASN A 122 30.48 -13.51 7.27
CA ASN A 122 29.18 -12.85 7.48
C ASN A 122 28.06 -13.33 6.55
N TRP A 123 28.32 -14.30 5.66
CA TRP A 123 27.35 -14.80 4.67
C TRP A 123 25.99 -15.18 5.26
N SER A 124 25.97 -15.79 6.45
CA SER A 124 24.75 -16.22 7.14
C SER A 124 24.19 -15.18 8.10
N VAL A 125 24.86 -14.04 8.28
CA VAL A 125 24.39 -12.93 9.12
C VAL A 125 23.47 -12.06 8.27
N SER A 126 22.21 -11.94 8.68
CA SER A 126 21.23 -11.09 8.01
C SER A 126 21.68 -9.62 8.02
N GLN A 127 21.64 -9.00 6.84
CA GLN A 127 21.83 -7.56 6.65
C GLN A 127 20.49 -6.94 6.25
N ASP A 128 20.11 -5.85 6.91
CA ASP A 128 18.82 -5.20 6.67
C ASP A 128 18.90 -4.21 5.50
N ILE A 129 17.81 -4.18 4.73
CA ILE A 129 17.53 -3.18 3.71
C ILE A 129 16.19 -2.54 4.01
N GLN A 130 16.05 -1.27 3.65
CA GLN A 130 14.83 -0.49 3.81
C GLN A 130 14.34 -0.07 2.43
N ILE A 131 13.09 -0.37 2.11
CA ILE A 131 12.42 0.13 0.91
C ILE A 131 11.45 1.21 1.37
N THR A 132 11.59 2.43 0.85
CA THR A 132 10.71 3.58 1.17
C THR A 132 9.96 3.99 -0.08
N GLY A 133 8.64 4.12 0.02
CA GLY A 133 7.80 4.64 -1.06
C GLY A 133 8.16 6.10 -1.38
N VAL A 134 8.18 6.46 -2.65
CA VAL A 134 8.26 7.85 -3.09
C VAL A 134 6.83 8.35 -3.23
N ASN A 135 6.50 9.45 -2.53
CA ASN A 135 5.18 10.06 -2.61
C ASN A 135 5.16 10.99 -3.82
N ASP A 136 4.15 10.84 -4.68
CA ASP A 136 3.90 11.76 -5.79
C ASP A 136 2.64 12.60 -5.55
N SER A 137 2.08 13.18 -6.61
CA SER A 137 0.86 13.99 -6.50
C SER A 137 -0.17 13.55 -7.53
N LEU A 138 -0.12 12.29 -7.97
CA LEU A 138 -0.96 11.79 -9.05
C LEU A 138 -1.90 10.75 -8.48
N LEU A 139 -3.21 11.04 -8.48
CA LEU A 139 -4.22 10.06 -8.15
C LEU A 139 -4.23 8.96 -9.23
N ASN A 140 -3.53 7.86 -8.98
CA ASN A 140 -3.27 6.84 -10.00
C ASN A 140 -3.42 5.40 -9.46
N GLY A 141 -3.78 5.25 -8.19
CA GLY A 141 -4.09 3.96 -7.58
C GLY A 141 -2.86 3.11 -7.22
N THR A 142 -3.12 1.90 -6.75
CA THR A 142 -2.04 0.97 -6.34
C THR A 142 -1.23 0.50 -7.55
N ARG A 143 0.10 0.57 -7.43
CA ARG A 143 1.02 0.22 -8.52
C ARG A 143 1.97 -0.89 -8.07
N GLU A 144 2.36 -1.75 -9.01
CA GLU A 144 3.30 -2.83 -8.78
C GLU A 144 4.71 -2.44 -9.25
N PHE A 145 5.73 -2.87 -8.50
CA PHE A 145 7.13 -2.78 -8.91
C PHE A 145 7.95 -3.92 -8.32
N ARG A 146 9.25 -3.96 -8.66
CA ARG A 146 10.17 -4.97 -8.13
C ARG A 146 11.41 -4.32 -7.56
N VAL A 147 11.94 -4.92 -6.51
CA VAL A 147 13.32 -4.70 -6.09
C VAL A 147 14.13 -5.92 -6.47
N ILE A 148 15.13 -5.73 -7.31
CA ILE A 148 15.96 -6.77 -7.90
C ILE A 148 17.32 -6.74 -7.19
N LEU A 149 17.73 -7.89 -6.68
CA LEU A 149 19.01 -8.10 -6.01
C LEU A 149 19.90 -8.88 -6.98
N ILE A 150 21.00 -8.26 -7.41
CA ILE A 150 21.91 -8.79 -8.45
C ILE A 150 23.22 -9.17 -7.76
N PRO A 151 23.42 -10.45 -7.41
CA PRO A 151 24.68 -10.89 -6.81
C PRO A 151 25.78 -11.01 -7.88
N THR A 152 26.98 -10.58 -7.53
CA THR A 152 28.20 -10.75 -8.35
C THR A 152 29.32 -11.30 -7.48
N SER A 153 30.09 -12.26 -8.01
CA SER A 153 31.22 -12.86 -7.29
C SER A 153 32.17 -13.54 -8.27
N ALA A 154 33.42 -13.73 -7.83
CA ALA A 154 34.39 -14.59 -8.51
C ALA A 154 34.22 -16.08 -8.16
N ASP A 155 33.37 -16.41 -7.18
CA ASP A 155 33.07 -17.79 -6.81
C ASP A 155 32.15 -18.44 -7.86
N THR A 156 32.72 -19.32 -8.67
CA THR A 156 32.01 -19.99 -9.78
C THR A 156 31.10 -21.14 -9.34
N LYS A 157 31.09 -21.48 -8.05
CA LYS A 157 30.22 -22.53 -7.49
C LYS A 157 28.85 -22.00 -7.06
N LEU A 158 28.71 -20.68 -6.91
CA LEU A 158 27.46 -20.07 -6.45
C LEU A 158 26.49 -19.86 -7.60
N ASP A 159 25.21 -20.13 -7.34
CA ASP A 159 24.12 -19.73 -8.24
C ASP A 159 23.84 -18.23 -8.09
N LEU A 160 24.50 -17.43 -8.94
CA LEU A 160 24.39 -15.96 -8.95
C LEU A 160 23.15 -15.45 -9.70
N ASN A 161 22.06 -16.22 -9.72
CA ASN A 161 20.81 -15.73 -10.29
C ASN A 161 20.26 -14.57 -9.45
N PRO A 162 19.71 -13.51 -10.07
CA PRO A 162 19.08 -12.44 -9.33
C PRO A 162 17.92 -12.94 -8.47
N ALA A 163 17.78 -12.34 -7.29
CA ALA A 163 16.57 -12.48 -6.47
C ALA A 163 15.67 -11.26 -6.66
N GLU A 164 14.38 -11.41 -6.46
CA GLU A 164 13.43 -10.31 -6.53
C GLU A 164 12.46 -10.29 -5.36
N ILE A 165 12.06 -9.07 -4.98
CA ILE A 165 10.93 -8.81 -4.09
C ILE A 165 9.84 -8.15 -4.93
N GLN A 166 8.66 -8.78 -4.97
CA GLN A 166 7.46 -8.20 -5.58
C GLN A 166 6.87 -7.17 -4.62
N MET A 167 6.76 -5.93 -5.08
CA MET A 167 6.35 -4.81 -4.25
C MET A 167 5.10 -4.14 -4.78
N GLN A 168 4.24 -3.71 -3.88
CA GLN A 168 3.13 -2.80 -4.18
C GLN A 168 3.40 -1.44 -3.54
N ILE A 169 3.04 -0.36 -4.23
CA ILE A 169 2.93 0.97 -3.65
C ILE A 169 1.46 1.40 -3.62
N LEU A 170 0.96 1.70 -2.41
CA LEU A 170 -0.40 2.19 -2.20
C LEU A 170 -0.45 3.71 -2.35
N ASP A 171 -1.28 4.17 -3.29
CA ASP A 171 -1.67 5.58 -3.51
C ASP A 171 -2.23 6.19 -2.22
N ASN A 172 -1.85 7.42 -1.91
CA ASN A 172 -2.40 8.16 -0.78
C ASN A 172 -3.21 9.39 -1.18
N GLU A 173 -3.29 9.71 -2.48
CA GLU A 173 -4.19 10.73 -3.02
C GLU A 173 -5.66 10.38 -2.75
N LYS A 174 -6.44 11.42 -2.48
CA LYS A 174 -7.85 11.28 -2.07
C LYS A 174 -8.73 12.24 -2.84
N LYS A 175 -10.00 11.91 -3.02
CA LYS A 175 -11.00 12.85 -3.54
C LYS A 175 -11.75 13.55 -2.42
N MET A 176 -12.14 14.77 -2.74
CA MET A 176 -13.00 15.62 -1.92
C MET A 176 -14.13 16.19 -2.79
N PHE A 177 -15.35 16.14 -2.27
CA PHE A 177 -16.57 16.43 -3.03
C PHE A 177 -17.73 16.83 -2.12
N PHE A 178 -18.79 17.40 -2.68
CA PHE A 178 -20.01 17.71 -1.91
C PHE A 178 -21.03 16.58 -1.93
N SER A 179 -21.84 16.53 -0.87
CA SER A 179 -23.07 15.73 -0.85
C SER A 179 -23.96 16.04 -2.07
N SER A 180 -24.72 15.06 -2.55
CA SER A 180 -25.61 15.28 -3.71
C SER A 180 -26.74 16.27 -3.42
N ASN A 181 -27.18 16.35 -2.16
CA ASN A 181 -28.21 17.25 -1.68
C ASN A 181 -27.67 18.19 -0.60
N SER A 182 -28.40 19.27 -0.34
CA SER A 182 -28.19 20.14 0.80
C SER A 182 -29.09 19.74 1.98
N TYR A 183 -28.63 20.02 3.19
CA TYR A 183 -29.24 19.60 4.44
C TYR A 183 -29.27 20.74 5.45
N GLN A 184 -30.36 20.80 6.21
CA GLN A 184 -30.40 21.59 7.44
C GLN A 184 -29.43 21.00 8.47
N GLY A 185 -28.89 21.83 9.35
CA GLY A 185 -27.74 21.51 10.22
C GLY A 185 -27.91 20.27 11.13
N GLY A 186 -29.15 19.86 11.43
CA GLY A 186 -29.45 18.69 12.24
C GLY A 186 -30.16 17.57 11.49
N ALA A 187 -30.58 17.82 10.24
CA ALA A 187 -31.41 16.89 9.48
C ALA A 187 -30.64 15.65 9.00
N PHE A 188 -29.32 15.65 9.11
CA PHE A 188 -28.46 14.52 8.77
C PHE A 188 -28.08 13.65 9.97
N GLY A 189 -28.66 13.85 11.17
CA GLY A 189 -28.50 12.91 12.28
C GLY A 189 -27.12 12.92 12.95
N GLY A 190 -26.53 14.11 13.13
CA GLY A 190 -25.23 14.25 13.77
C GLY A 190 -24.06 13.82 12.90
N VAL A 191 -22.88 13.67 13.50
CA VAL A 191 -21.65 13.29 12.77
C VAL A 191 -21.78 11.93 12.08
N SER A 192 -22.39 10.95 12.75
CA SER A 192 -22.55 9.61 12.19
C SER A 192 -23.45 9.59 10.95
N GLY A 193 -24.58 10.31 10.96
CA GLY A 193 -25.43 10.34 9.77
C GLY A 193 -24.85 11.19 8.64
N ALA A 194 -24.03 12.20 8.94
CA ALA A 194 -23.24 12.90 7.93
C ALA A 194 -22.26 11.96 7.21
N ASP A 195 -21.60 11.06 7.96
CA ASP A 195 -20.72 10.06 7.37
C ASP A 195 -21.48 9.05 6.51
N VAL A 196 -22.67 8.61 6.93
CA VAL A 196 -23.54 7.74 6.11
C VAL A 196 -23.89 8.40 4.78
N ILE A 197 -24.18 9.71 4.78
CA ILE A 197 -24.44 10.47 3.55
C ILE A 197 -23.19 10.49 2.66
N CYS A 198 -22.00 10.74 3.22
CA CYS A 198 -20.77 10.74 2.43
C CYS A 198 -20.40 9.35 1.89
N ALA A 199 -20.56 8.30 2.69
CA ALA A 199 -20.25 6.92 2.32
C ALA A 199 -21.18 6.36 1.23
N THR A 200 -22.43 6.83 1.20
CA THR A 200 -23.43 6.43 0.17
C THR A 200 -23.45 7.33 -1.05
N ASN A 201 -22.64 8.40 -1.07
CA ASN A 201 -22.60 9.34 -2.18
C ASN A 201 -22.01 8.66 -3.44
N PRO A 202 -22.62 8.83 -4.63
CA PRO A 202 -22.07 8.30 -5.88
C PRO A 202 -20.64 8.75 -6.23
N ASN A 203 -20.19 9.88 -5.70
CA ASN A 203 -18.84 10.39 -5.87
C ASN A 203 -17.81 9.75 -4.93
N CYS A 204 -18.25 8.99 -3.92
CA CYS A 204 -17.35 8.18 -3.10
C CYS A 204 -16.83 7.01 -3.95
N PRO A 205 -15.50 6.87 -4.16
CA PRO A 205 -14.99 5.78 -4.98
C PRO A 205 -15.33 4.40 -4.41
N LEU A 206 -15.56 3.45 -5.31
CA LEU A 206 -15.84 2.07 -4.93
C LEU A 206 -14.70 1.49 -4.08
N GLY A 207 -15.06 0.88 -2.95
CA GLY A 207 -14.09 0.31 -2.00
C GLY A 207 -13.44 1.33 -1.05
N SER A 208 -13.71 2.63 -1.21
CA SER A 208 -13.24 3.66 -0.29
C SER A 208 -14.23 3.92 0.84
N LEU A 209 -13.71 4.44 1.96
CA LEU A 209 -14.53 4.97 3.04
C LEU A 209 -14.58 6.48 2.90
N CYS A 210 -15.78 7.06 2.78
CA CYS A 210 -15.94 8.51 2.71
C CYS A 210 -16.65 9.04 3.94
N LYS A 211 -16.11 10.12 4.51
CA LYS A 211 -16.62 10.75 5.74
C LYS A 211 -16.85 12.24 5.53
N ALA A 212 -17.70 12.82 6.37
CA ALA A 212 -18.00 14.24 6.32
C ALA A 212 -16.93 15.08 7.05
N VAL A 213 -16.43 16.13 6.39
CA VAL A 213 -15.54 17.12 6.98
C VAL A 213 -16.38 18.13 7.77
N ILE A 214 -16.74 17.76 9.00
CA ILE A 214 -17.48 18.58 9.96
C ILE A 214 -16.85 18.47 11.35
N ILE A 215 -17.04 19.47 12.19
CA ILE A 215 -16.45 19.59 13.53
C ILE A 215 -17.57 19.90 14.50
N ASN A 216 -17.59 19.24 15.65
CA ASN A 216 -18.52 19.56 16.74
C ASN A 216 -17.85 19.68 18.11
N GLY A 217 -16.54 19.47 18.22
CA GLY A 217 -15.83 19.63 19.49
C GLY A 217 -16.06 18.49 20.50
N THR A 218 -16.87 17.47 20.15
CA THR A 218 -17.23 16.37 21.06
C THR A 218 -16.91 15.01 20.46
N SER A 219 -17.54 14.68 19.34
CA SER A 219 -17.31 13.41 18.62
C SER A 219 -16.39 13.57 17.41
N ARG A 220 -16.16 14.80 16.92
CA ARG A 220 -15.21 15.10 15.85
C ARG A 220 -14.49 16.41 16.11
N ILE A 221 -13.16 16.32 16.22
CA ILE A 221 -12.24 17.43 16.51
C ILE A 221 -11.08 17.38 15.52
N ALA A 222 -10.87 18.48 14.79
CA ALA A 222 -9.73 18.64 13.90
C ALA A 222 -8.50 19.24 14.61
N SER A 223 -8.75 20.14 15.55
CA SER A 223 -7.73 20.85 16.32
C SER A 223 -8.35 21.44 17.59
N VAL A 224 -7.58 21.45 18.69
CA VAL A 224 -7.93 22.16 19.93
C VAL A 224 -7.39 23.59 19.89
N THR A 225 -6.16 23.75 19.39
CA THR A 225 -5.49 25.03 19.16
C THR A 225 -5.53 25.39 17.68
N ALA A 226 -5.78 26.65 17.33
CA ALA A 226 -5.92 27.05 15.92
C ALA A 226 -4.72 26.64 15.06
N ASN A 227 -4.99 25.92 13.97
CA ASN A 227 -4.04 25.47 12.94
C ASN A 227 -2.95 24.49 13.40
N LEU A 228 -3.04 23.88 14.59
CA LEU A 228 -2.01 22.96 15.08
C LEU A 228 -2.30 21.47 14.82
N GLY A 229 -3.56 21.10 14.59
CA GLY A 229 -4.00 19.71 14.49
C GLY A 229 -3.85 18.92 15.79
N ASP A 230 -3.80 19.59 16.93
CA ASP A 230 -3.64 18.98 18.25
C ASP A 230 -4.98 18.47 18.81
N GLY A 231 -4.95 17.36 19.56
CA GLY A 231 -6.15 16.82 20.22
C GLY A 231 -7.22 16.31 19.25
N GLN A 232 -6.82 15.81 18.08
CA GLN A 232 -7.74 15.25 17.09
C GLN A 232 -8.57 14.09 17.66
N VAL A 233 -9.86 14.11 17.36
CA VAL A 233 -10.82 13.05 17.68
C VAL A 233 -11.58 12.73 16.42
N ASP A 234 -11.49 11.49 15.95
CA ASP A 234 -12.18 11.01 14.74
C ASP A 234 -12.04 11.97 13.53
N TRP A 235 -10.85 12.56 13.37
CA TRP A 235 -10.57 13.47 12.26
C TRP A 235 -10.50 12.71 10.93
N VAL A 236 -10.95 13.37 9.86
CA VAL A 236 -11.29 12.70 8.60
C VAL A 236 -10.26 12.86 7.49
N LEU A 237 -9.28 13.74 7.65
CA LEU A 237 -8.21 13.90 6.68
C LEU A 237 -6.96 13.16 7.13
N ASN A 238 -6.11 12.82 6.16
CA ASN A 238 -4.88 12.08 6.37
C ASN A 238 -3.68 13.03 6.31
N PRO A 239 -2.60 12.78 7.06
CA PRO A 239 -1.38 13.58 6.98
C PRO A 239 -0.70 13.49 5.61
N ASN A 240 -0.17 14.62 5.14
CA ASN A 240 0.66 14.71 3.93
C ASN A 240 0.02 14.06 2.68
N THR A 241 -1.26 14.37 2.44
CA THR A 241 -2.07 13.82 1.35
C THR A 241 -2.56 14.94 0.44
N HIS A 242 -2.54 14.70 -0.87
CA HIS A 242 -3.17 15.58 -1.85
C HIS A 242 -4.65 15.23 -2.02
N TYR A 243 -5.50 16.26 -2.02
CA TYR A 243 -6.93 16.15 -2.21
C TYR A 243 -7.35 16.72 -3.56
N TYR A 244 -8.01 15.88 -4.37
CA TYR A 244 -8.46 16.17 -5.72
C TYR A 244 -9.97 16.35 -5.78
N ARG A 245 -10.44 17.08 -6.80
CA ARG A 245 -11.87 17.04 -7.17
C ARG A 245 -12.24 15.66 -7.72
N THR A 246 -13.54 15.46 -7.95
CA THR A 246 -14.08 14.21 -8.49
C THR A 246 -13.56 13.85 -9.88
N ASP A 247 -13.06 14.84 -10.65
CA ASP A 247 -12.39 14.65 -11.94
C ASP A 247 -11.06 13.87 -11.84
N GLY A 248 -10.48 13.76 -10.63
CA GLY A 248 -9.23 13.05 -10.37
C GLY A 248 -7.97 13.76 -10.86
N VAL A 249 -8.07 15.01 -11.34
CA VAL A 249 -6.93 15.76 -11.91
C VAL A 249 -6.81 17.17 -11.35
N THR A 250 -7.89 17.79 -10.89
CA THR A 250 -7.86 19.13 -10.32
C THR A 250 -7.49 19.08 -8.84
N LEU A 251 -6.25 19.44 -8.52
CA LEU A 251 -5.78 19.54 -7.14
C LEU A 251 -6.52 20.67 -6.40
N ILE A 252 -7.14 20.34 -5.26
CA ILE A 252 -7.75 21.33 -4.37
C ILE A 252 -6.67 21.91 -3.47
N SER A 253 -6.09 21.06 -2.61
CA SER A 253 -4.99 21.39 -1.70
C SER A 253 -4.38 20.10 -1.17
N ASN A 254 -3.29 20.21 -0.43
CA ASN A 254 -2.71 19.12 0.33
C ASN A 254 -2.86 19.38 1.83
N THR A 255 -2.70 18.32 2.63
CA THR A 255 -2.56 18.43 4.09
C THR A 255 -1.09 18.53 4.51
N ASN A 256 -0.87 19.05 5.71
CA ASN A 256 0.41 18.94 6.41
C ASN A 256 0.52 17.62 7.21
N SER A 257 1.59 17.47 8.00
CA SER A 257 1.80 16.32 8.88
C SER A 257 0.75 16.18 9.99
N THR A 258 -0.06 17.20 10.23
CA THR A 258 -1.15 17.19 11.23
C THR A 258 -2.51 17.02 10.56
N ALA A 259 -2.55 16.59 9.29
CA ALA A 259 -3.77 16.34 8.53
C ALA A 259 -4.72 17.55 8.38
N LEU A 260 -4.21 18.79 8.42
CA LEU A 260 -5.02 19.99 8.14
C LEU A 260 -4.76 20.47 6.71
N LEU A 261 -5.82 20.84 5.97
CA LEU A 261 -5.66 21.39 4.61
C LEU A 261 -4.88 22.70 4.67
N GLN A 262 -3.92 22.85 3.77
CA GLN A 262 -3.10 24.04 3.65
C GLN A 262 -3.83 25.12 2.86
N ILE A 263 -3.71 26.38 3.29
CA ILE A 263 -4.34 27.55 2.68
C ILE A 263 -3.20 28.47 2.19
N PRO A 264 -3.28 29.06 0.99
CA PRO A 264 -4.41 28.99 0.07
C PRO A 264 -4.50 27.66 -0.70
N PHE A 265 -5.73 27.27 -1.05
CA PHE A 265 -6.01 26.15 -1.95
C PHE A 265 -5.50 26.47 -3.36
N SER A 266 -5.03 25.45 -4.07
CA SER A 266 -4.66 25.55 -5.48
C SER A 266 -5.89 25.80 -6.35
N ASN A 267 -7.01 25.17 -6.02
CA ASN A 267 -8.29 25.35 -6.71
C ASN A 267 -9.44 25.36 -5.70
N VAL A 268 -10.55 26.00 -6.07
CA VAL A 268 -11.81 25.91 -5.32
C VAL A 268 -12.29 24.45 -5.24
N ILE A 269 -13.03 24.05 -4.20
CA ILE A 269 -13.44 22.64 -4.05
C ILE A 269 -14.48 22.26 -5.13
N ASP A 270 -15.43 23.16 -5.39
CA ASP A 270 -16.46 22.99 -6.41
C ASP A 270 -16.97 24.38 -6.86
N SER A 271 -17.67 24.41 -7.98
CA SER A 271 -18.37 25.55 -8.56
C SER A 271 -19.66 25.94 -7.82
N ASN A 272 -20.10 25.16 -6.83
CA ASN A 272 -21.30 25.47 -6.05
C ASN A 272 -21.13 26.82 -5.32
N VAL A 273 -22.18 27.62 -5.20
CA VAL A 273 -22.15 28.91 -4.48
C VAL A 273 -22.68 28.83 -3.05
N THR A 274 -23.45 27.80 -2.73
CA THR A 274 -24.16 27.70 -1.45
C THR A 274 -23.20 27.47 -0.29
N GLY A 275 -22.18 26.61 -0.47
CA GLY A 275 -21.24 26.25 0.60
C GLY A 275 -21.58 24.95 1.31
N SER A 276 -20.80 24.59 2.34
CA SER A 276 -21.03 23.39 3.17
C SER A 276 -20.96 23.65 4.66
N TRP A 277 -21.62 22.83 5.47
CA TRP A 277 -21.40 22.86 6.92
C TRP A 277 -19.98 22.44 7.31
N ILE A 278 -19.42 23.05 8.35
CA ILE A 278 -18.11 22.67 8.94
C ILE A 278 -18.08 22.78 10.47
N GLY A 279 -18.71 23.77 11.09
CA GLY A 279 -18.69 23.97 12.55
C GLY A 279 -17.45 24.67 13.12
N SER A 280 -16.54 25.11 12.25
CA SER A 280 -15.37 25.93 12.57
C SER A 280 -15.48 27.32 11.94
N ALA A 281 -15.20 28.37 12.71
CA ALA A 281 -15.19 29.75 12.21
C ALA A 281 -13.82 30.17 11.63
N SER A 282 -12.74 29.54 12.08
CA SER A 282 -11.39 29.72 11.56
C SER A 282 -10.46 28.67 12.17
N GLY A 283 -9.31 28.43 11.56
CA GLY A 283 -8.20 27.72 12.19
C GLY A 283 -8.46 26.25 12.53
N TRP A 284 -9.47 25.62 11.92
CA TRP A 284 -9.83 24.22 12.17
C TRP A 284 -10.19 23.91 13.62
N VAL A 285 -10.61 24.92 14.40
CA VAL A 285 -11.05 24.73 15.79
C VAL A 285 -12.56 24.75 15.88
N TYR A 286 -13.09 23.95 16.81
CA TYR A 286 -14.51 23.98 17.12
C TYR A 286 -14.89 25.31 17.80
N GLY A 287 -16.08 25.80 17.51
CA GLY A 287 -16.70 26.94 18.20
C GLY A 287 -18.14 26.59 18.60
N PRO A 288 -18.89 27.51 19.23
CA PRO A 288 -20.26 27.22 19.70
C PRO A 288 -21.28 26.96 18.56
N ASN A 289 -20.89 27.28 17.32
CA ASN A 289 -21.78 27.33 16.16
C ASN A 289 -21.66 26.07 15.30
N HIS A 290 -22.22 24.98 15.79
CA HIS A 290 -22.27 23.68 15.10
C HIS A 290 -23.67 23.04 15.27
N CYS A 291 -24.74 23.85 15.24
CA CYS A 291 -26.13 23.38 15.30
C CYS A 291 -26.42 22.36 16.41
N GLN A 292 -25.94 22.63 17.64
CA GLN A 292 -26.05 21.73 18.80
C GLN A 292 -25.54 20.33 18.49
N ASN A 293 -24.23 20.17 18.28
CA ASN A 293 -23.61 18.92 17.82
C ASN A 293 -24.26 18.32 16.55
N TRP A 294 -24.71 19.19 15.65
CA TRP A 294 -25.42 18.81 14.42
C TRP A 294 -26.71 18.02 14.67
N SER A 295 -27.47 18.41 15.69
CA SER A 295 -28.79 17.83 16.00
C SER A 295 -29.95 18.82 15.82
N ASP A 296 -29.68 20.12 15.69
CA ASP A 296 -30.71 21.14 15.52
C ASP A 296 -30.90 21.54 14.06
N ASN A 297 -32.15 21.67 13.62
CA ASN A 297 -32.55 22.11 12.28
C ASN A 297 -33.53 23.30 12.32
N THR A 298 -33.56 24.03 13.43
CA THR A 298 -34.46 25.17 13.65
C THR A 298 -33.74 26.49 13.37
N ASN A 299 -34.43 27.62 13.58
CA ASN A 299 -33.83 28.94 13.45
C ASN A 299 -33.32 29.55 14.76
N PHE A 300 -33.27 28.76 15.85
CA PHE A 300 -32.79 29.20 17.15
C PHE A 300 -31.27 29.11 17.29
N TYR A 301 -30.66 28.12 16.62
CA TYR A 301 -29.23 27.90 16.67
C TYR A 301 -28.59 28.14 15.31
N THR A 302 -27.27 28.27 15.32
CA THR A 302 -26.49 28.51 14.11
C THR A 302 -25.34 27.52 13.95
N GLY A 303 -24.90 27.36 12.71
CA GLY A 303 -23.74 26.59 12.30
C GLY A 303 -22.76 27.46 11.53
N ASN A 304 -21.48 27.13 11.60
CA ASN A 304 -20.47 27.71 10.69
C ASN A 304 -20.39 26.89 9.40
N SER A 305 -20.31 27.57 8.27
CA SER A 305 -20.18 26.96 6.94
C SER A 305 -18.83 27.27 6.28
N PHE A 306 -18.53 26.61 5.16
CA PHE A 306 -17.48 26.92 4.21
C PHE A 306 -18.05 27.58 2.96
N ARG A 307 -17.29 28.54 2.41
CA ARG A 307 -17.51 29.08 1.06
C ARG A 307 -16.70 28.29 0.06
N THR A 308 -17.39 27.78 -0.93
CA THR A 308 -16.86 26.83 -1.91
C THR A 308 -16.04 27.45 -3.02
N LEU A 309 -16.21 28.75 -3.28
CA LEU A 309 -15.53 29.50 -4.35
C LEU A 309 -14.29 30.26 -3.88
N ASN A 310 -13.89 30.08 -2.62
CA ASN A 310 -12.76 30.77 -2.03
C ASN A 310 -11.61 29.78 -1.84
N THR A 311 -10.39 30.23 -2.12
CA THR A 311 -9.17 29.44 -1.92
C THR A 311 -8.34 29.93 -0.76
N ASP A 312 -8.48 31.19 -0.35
CA ASP A 312 -7.81 31.76 0.81
C ASP A 312 -8.65 31.58 2.10
N ILE A 313 -8.18 32.14 3.22
CA ILE A 313 -8.80 32.04 4.56
C ILE A 313 -10.29 32.42 4.61
N THR A 314 -10.77 33.22 3.66
CA THR A 314 -12.20 33.59 3.53
C THR A 314 -13.09 32.42 3.13
N PHE A 315 -12.52 31.25 2.83
CA PHE A 315 -13.26 29.99 2.69
C PHE A 315 -13.93 29.56 4.01
N PHE A 316 -13.41 29.94 5.19
CA PHE A 316 -14.19 29.87 6.41
C PHE A 316 -15.38 30.82 6.24
N GLY A 317 -16.55 30.25 6.05
CA GLY A 317 -17.74 30.94 5.63
C GLY A 317 -18.42 31.69 6.77
N GLY A 318 -19.69 32.00 6.55
CA GLY A 318 -20.50 32.71 7.52
C GLY A 318 -21.08 31.79 8.59
N ASN A 319 -21.71 32.43 9.57
CA ASN A 319 -22.57 31.77 10.53
C ASN A 319 -24.02 31.84 10.05
N PHE A 320 -24.69 30.70 9.96
CA PHE A 320 -26.04 30.60 9.40
C PHE A 320 -26.96 29.80 10.30
N SER A 321 -28.24 30.17 10.25
CA SER A 321 -29.33 29.49 10.95
C SER A 321 -29.43 28.02 10.54
N CYS A 322 -29.63 27.11 11.50
CA CYS A 322 -29.58 25.67 11.26
C CYS A 322 -30.72 25.15 10.37
N ASN A 323 -31.81 25.90 10.21
CA ASN A 323 -32.88 25.60 9.26
C ASN A 323 -32.54 25.91 7.79
N VAL A 324 -31.38 26.51 7.51
CA VAL A 324 -30.93 26.81 6.15
C VAL A 324 -30.21 25.59 5.57
N PRO A 325 -30.54 25.15 4.35
CA PRO A 325 -29.90 23.98 3.76
C PRO A 325 -28.51 24.33 3.18
N TYR A 326 -27.48 23.59 3.60
CA TYR A 326 -26.11 23.64 3.08
C TYR A 326 -25.62 22.24 2.74
N TYR A 327 -24.62 22.12 1.86
CA TYR A 327 -24.04 20.82 1.53
C TYR A 327 -23.17 20.27 2.68
N LEU A 328 -22.77 19.02 2.58
CA LEU A 328 -21.70 18.44 3.38
C LEU A 328 -20.46 18.30 2.50
N LEU A 329 -19.32 18.73 3.02
CA LEU A 329 -18.03 18.40 2.41
C LEU A 329 -17.69 16.96 2.78
N CYS A 330 -17.50 16.11 1.78
CA CYS A 330 -17.14 14.71 1.91
C CYS A 330 -15.72 14.49 1.40
N THR A 331 -15.02 13.56 2.03
CA THR A 331 -13.68 13.16 1.64
C THR A 331 -13.51 11.66 1.78
N GLU A 332 -12.69 11.07 0.92
CA GLU A 332 -12.10 9.76 1.21
C GLU A 332 -11.23 9.87 2.47
N ASN A 333 -11.33 8.87 3.35
CA ASN A 333 -10.62 8.75 4.62
C ASN A 333 -9.61 7.59 4.59
#